data_AF-A0A832PCD5-F1
#
_entry.id   AF-A0A832PCD5-F1
#
_cell.length_a   1.000
_cell.length_b   1.000
_cell.length_c   1.000
_cell.angle_alpha   90.00
_cell.angle_beta   90.00
_cell.angle_gamma   90.00
#
_symmetry.space_group_name_H-M   'P 1'
#
loop_
_entity.id
_entity.type
_entity.pdbx_description
1 polymer ?
#
loop_
_entity_poly.entity_id
_entity_poly.type
_entity_poly.pdbx_seq_one_letter_code
_entity_poly.pdbx_strand_id
1 'polypeptide(L)'
;MLSPMGGVKAISMFSGVILLLIGLWMVLNALRERYYRRTSVLWFIFAVILIIIGALLAFQVISISVLLGIWLYLTGLLFMIAGLIIVFSAWDAHVTRTIGFLGVLVGIVYIVVGILALNPVFLGIIIGVILIIYGLIIL
;
A
#
# COMPACT_ATOMS: atom_id res chain seq x y z
N MET A 1 -22.56 12.93 5.90
CA MET A 1 -22.62 11.62 6.57
C MET A 1 -21.40 10.80 6.14
N LEU A 2 -20.29 10.91 6.87
CA LEU A 2 -19.14 10.03 6.69
C LEU A 2 -19.47 8.71 7.40
N SER A 3 -20.10 7.79 6.69
CA SER A 3 -20.23 6.41 7.18
C SER A 3 -18.83 5.80 7.27
N PRO A 4 -18.50 5.01 8.32
CA PRO A 4 -17.24 4.27 8.42
C PRO A 4 -16.90 3.47 7.15
N MET A 5 -17.93 3.01 6.41
CA MET A 5 -17.75 2.31 5.14
C MET A 5 -17.20 3.20 4.02
N GLY A 6 -17.55 4.49 4.01
CA GLY A 6 -17.03 5.45 3.04
C GLY A 6 -15.55 5.72 3.21
N GLY A 7 -15.08 5.81 4.46
CA GLY A 7 -13.66 5.95 4.78
C GLY A 7 -12.83 4.74 4.34
N VAL A 8 -13.30 3.53 4.65
CA VAL A 8 -12.66 2.28 4.21
C VAL A 8 -12.56 2.20 2.69
N LYS A 9 -13.63 2.59 1.99
CA LYS A 9 -13.67 2.64 0.52
C LYS A 9 -12.65 3.61 -0.06
N ALA A 10 -12.58 4.81 0.50
CA ALA A 10 -11.62 5.82 0.06
C ALA A 10 -10.17 5.36 0.25
N ILE A 11 -9.81 4.84 1.44
CA ILE A 11 -8.46 4.36 1.70
C ILE A 11 -8.08 3.27 0.69
N SER A 12 -8.95 2.29 0.48
CA SER A 12 -8.70 1.21 -0.49
C SER A 12 -8.52 1.72 -1.92
N MET A 13 -9.32 2.69 -2.38
CA MET A 13 -9.13 3.30 -3.70
C MET A 13 -7.75 3.95 -3.82
N PHE A 14 -7.35 4.74 -2.82
CA PHE A 14 -6.04 5.38 -2.79
C PHE A 14 -4.91 4.37 -2.76
N SER A 15 -5.00 3.33 -1.92
CA SER A 15 -4.00 2.25 -1.90
C SER A 15 -3.88 1.61 -3.28
N GLY A 16 -5.00 1.32 -3.92
CA GLY A 16 -5.03 0.71 -5.25
C GLY A 16 -4.35 1.56 -6.31
N VAL A 17 -4.62 2.87 -6.32
CA VAL A 17 -3.96 3.82 -7.22
C VAL A 17 -2.45 3.88 -6.98
N ILE A 18 -2.01 3.90 -5.72
CA ILE A 18 -0.57 3.91 -5.41
C ILE A 18 0.08 2.60 -5.87
N LEU A 19 -0.53 1.44 -5.62
CA LEU A 19 -0.01 0.15 -6.09
C LEU A 19 0.07 0.09 -7.62
N LEU A 20 -0.92 0.66 -8.34
CA LEU A 20 -0.89 0.79 -9.80
C LEU A 20 0.30 1.63 -10.27
N LEU A 21 0.52 2.79 -9.66
CA LEU A 21 1.61 3.69 -10.02
C LEU A 21 2.98 3.04 -9.75
N ILE A 22 3.14 2.37 -8.61
CA ILE A 22 4.37 1.63 -8.29
C ILE A 22 4.57 0.48 -9.27
N GLY A 23 3.52 -0.30 -9.56
CA GLY A 23 3.57 -1.39 -10.53
C GLY A 23 3.98 -0.92 -11.92
N LEU A 24 3.37 0.15 -12.43
CA LEU A 24 3.76 0.75 -13.72
C LEU A 24 5.22 1.20 -13.72
N TRP A 25 5.66 1.87 -12.65
CA TRP A 25 7.05 2.27 -12.51
C TRP A 25 8.01 1.07 -12.47
N MET A 26 7.62 -0.02 -11.82
CA MET A 26 8.39 -1.27 -11.81
C MET A 26 8.47 -1.92 -13.19
N VAL A 27 7.41 -1.88 -14.02
CA VAL A 27 7.47 -2.32 -15.43
C VAL A 27 8.52 -1.51 -16.20
N LEU A 28 8.51 -0.18 -16.05
CA LEU A 28 9.47 0.69 -16.75
C LEU A 28 10.92 0.35 -16.36
N ASN A 29 11.19 0.06 -15.09
CA ASN A 29 12.52 -0.36 -14.64
C ASN A 29 12.88 -1.75 -15.15
N ALA A 30 11.94 -2.71 -15.15
CA ALA A 30 12.17 -4.04 -15.72
C ALA A 30 12.62 -3.97 -17.18
N LEU A 31 12.03 -3.06 -17.98
CA LEU A 31 12.38 -2.86 -19.39
C LEU A 31 13.70 -2.11 -19.60
N ARG A 32 14.11 -1.25 -18.65
CA ARG A 32 15.37 -0.50 -18.71
C ARG A 32 16.59 -1.32 -18.30
N GLU A 33 16.39 -2.35 -17.48
CA GLU A 33 17.45 -3.20 -16.95
C GLU A 33 18.14 -4.03 -18.05
N ARG A 34 19.33 -3.60 -18.50
CA ARG A 34 20.09 -4.26 -19.58
C ARG A 34 21.08 -5.33 -19.10
N TYR A 35 21.57 -5.24 -17.86
CA TYR A 35 22.69 -6.06 -17.39
C TYR A 35 22.27 -7.31 -16.60
N TYR A 36 21.26 -7.22 -15.74
CA TYR A 36 20.85 -8.32 -14.87
C TYR A 36 19.48 -8.86 -15.26
N ARG A 37 19.48 -9.76 -16.26
CA ARG A 37 18.27 -10.39 -16.82
C ARG A 37 17.38 -11.08 -15.77
N ARG A 38 17.97 -11.61 -14.68
CA ARG A 38 17.24 -12.23 -13.55
C ARG A 38 16.49 -11.20 -12.69
N THR A 39 17.10 -10.06 -12.44
CA THR A 39 16.50 -8.99 -11.63
C THR A 39 15.31 -8.40 -12.38
N SER A 40 15.46 -8.11 -13.68
CA SER A 40 14.38 -7.63 -14.56
C SER A 40 13.11 -8.50 -14.50
N VAL A 41 13.24 -9.83 -14.48
CA VAL A 41 12.10 -10.76 -14.40
C VAL A 41 11.36 -10.62 -13.06
N LEU A 42 12.07 -10.48 -11.95
CA LEU A 42 11.46 -10.28 -10.62
C LEU A 42 10.69 -8.96 -10.56
N TRP A 43 11.26 -7.89 -11.12
CA TRP A 43 10.60 -6.60 -11.23
C TRP A 43 9.31 -6.70 -12.04
N PHE A 44 9.33 -7.41 -13.18
CA PHE A 44 8.16 -7.57 -14.03
C PHE A 44 7.05 -8.39 -13.38
N ILE A 45 7.38 -9.53 -12.77
CA ILE A 45 6.38 -10.39 -12.09
C ILE A 45 5.69 -9.62 -10.96
N PHE A 46 6.46 -8.94 -10.11
CA PHE A 46 5.89 -8.14 -9.03
C PHE A 46 5.07 -6.96 -9.54
N ALA A 47 5.53 -6.30 -10.62
CA ALA A 47 4.79 -5.22 -11.24
C ALA A 47 3.40 -5.66 -11.71
N VAL A 48 3.31 -6.82 -12.35
CA VAL A 48 2.02 -7.38 -12.80
C VAL A 48 1.09 -7.64 -11.61
N ILE A 49 1.59 -8.23 -10.53
CA ILE A 49 0.82 -8.49 -9.30
C ILE A 49 0.29 -7.17 -8.71
N LEU A 50 1.16 -6.15 -8.60
CA LEU A 50 0.83 -4.82 -8.10
C LEU A 50 -0.24 -4.14 -8.97
N ILE A 51 -0.15 -4.26 -10.29
CA ILE A 51 -1.11 -3.67 -11.22
C ILE A 51 -2.48 -4.35 -11.08
N ILE A 52 -2.52 -5.68 -11.04
CA ILE A 52 -3.77 -6.43 -10.92
C ILE A 52 -4.46 -6.10 -9.60
N ILE A 53 -3.75 -6.23 -8.48
CA ILE A 53 -4.31 -5.98 -7.14
C ILE A 53 -4.65 -4.49 -6.98
N GLY A 54 -3.79 -3.61 -7.48
CA GLY A 54 -4.00 -2.18 -7.48
C GLY A 54 -5.28 -1.79 -8.24
N ALA A 55 -5.51 -2.38 -9.43
CA ALA A 55 -6.74 -2.14 -10.20
C ALA A 55 -7.99 -2.64 -9.47
N LEU A 56 -7.93 -3.85 -8.89
CA LEU A 56 -9.06 -4.41 -8.14
C LEU A 56 -9.47 -3.50 -6.96
N LEU A 57 -8.50 -2.91 -6.26
CA LEU A 57 -8.71 -1.99 -5.16
C LEU A 57 -9.12 -0.58 -5.63
N ALA A 58 -8.46 -0.04 -6.67
CA ALA A 58 -8.70 1.31 -7.17
C ALA A 58 -10.12 1.45 -7.74
N PHE A 59 -10.55 0.48 -8.55
CA PHE A 59 -11.86 0.50 -9.19
C PHE A 59 -12.95 -0.19 -8.37
N GLN A 60 -12.63 -0.66 -7.15
CA GLN A 60 -13.59 -1.31 -6.26
C GLN A 60 -14.30 -2.49 -6.92
N VAL A 61 -13.58 -3.25 -7.75
CA VAL A 61 -14.11 -4.44 -8.43
C VAL A 61 -14.50 -5.50 -7.41
N ILE A 62 -13.80 -5.53 -6.26
CA ILE A 62 -14.11 -6.41 -5.13
C ILE A 62 -14.65 -5.56 -3.99
N SER A 63 -15.84 -5.92 -3.49
CA SER A 63 -16.44 -5.28 -2.32
C SER A 63 -15.57 -5.49 -1.09
N ILE A 64 -14.99 -4.41 -0.56
CA ILE A 64 -14.13 -4.43 0.64
C ILE A 64 -14.83 -5.06 1.86
N SER A 65 -16.16 -4.96 1.91
CA SER A 65 -17.00 -5.59 2.93
C SER A 65 -16.82 -7.12 3.02
N VAL A 66 -16.41 -7.78 1.92
CA VAL A 66 -16.15 -9.22 1.89
C VAL A 66 -14.77 -9.56 2.49
N LEU A 67 -13.83 -8.62 2.52
CA LEU A 67 -12.45 -8.87 2.93
C LEU A 67 -12.16 -8.63 4.42
N LEU A 68 -13.12 -8.19 5.25
CA LEU A 68 -13.00 -8.08 6.71
C LEU A 68 -11.64 -7.52 7.23
N GLY A 69 -11.03 -6.56 6.52
CA GLY A 69 -9.73 -5.99 6.89
C GLY A 69 -8.47 -6.75 6.41
N ILE A 70 -8.60 -7.96 5.87
CA ILE A 70 -7.49 -8.75 5.26
C ILE A 70 -6.80 -7.97 4.14
N TRP A 71 -7.54 -7.13 3.43
CA TRP A 71 -7.00 -6.31 2.35
C TRP A 71 -5.90 -5.35 2.84
N LEU A 72 -5.97 -4.84 4.09
CA LEU A 72 -4.93 -3.96 4.65
C LEU A 72 -3.60 -4.69 4.78
N TYR A 73 -3.63 -5.93 5.25
CA TYR A 73 -2.44 -6.78 5.34
C TYR A 73 -1.87 -7.09 3.97
N LEU A 74 -2.72 -7.46 3.02
CA LEU A 74 -2.30 -7.81 1.66
C LEU A 74 -1.62 -6.61 0.99
N THR A 75 -2.24 -5.43 1.11
CA THR A 75 -1.70 -4.17 0.57
C THR A 75 -0.39 -3.79 1.25
N GLY A 76 -0.32 -3.91 2.58
CA GLY A 76 0.91 -3.62 3.34
C GLY A 76 2.07 -4.55 2.99
N LEU A 77 1.79 -5.84 2.80
CA LEU A 77 2.78 -6.82 2.38
C LEU A 77 3.30 -6.52 0.96
N LEU A 78 2.42 -6.15 0.04
CA LEU A 78 2.82 -5.75 -1.32
C LEU A 78 3.69 -4.49 -1.31
N PHE A 79 3.34 -3.49 -0.50
CA PHE A 79 4.17 -2.29 -0.33
C PHE A 79 5.55 -2.62 0.24
N MET A 80 5.63 -3.51 1.23
CA MET A 80 6.92 -3.94 1.77
C MET A 80 7.77 -4.67 0.73
N ILE A 81 7.21 -5.63 0.01
CA ILE A 81 7.99 -6.39 -0.96
C ILE A 81 8.43 -5.48 -2.11
N ALA A 82 7.55 -4.62 -2.62
CA ALA A 82 7.90 -3.62 -3.62
C ALA A 82 9.03 -2.72 -3.11
N GLY A 83 8.89 -2.19 -1.89
CA GLY A 83 9.91 -1.34 -1.26
C GLY A 83 11.26 -2.04 -1.13
N LEU A 84 11.29 -3.31 -0.70
CA LEU A 84 12.52 -4.10 -0.58
C LEU A 84 13.18 -4.32 -1.95
N ILE A 85 12.41 -4.69 -2.98
CA ILE A 85 12.94 -4.86 -4.35
C ILE A 85 13.62 -3.56 -4.81
N ILE A 86 13.00 -2.42 -4.55
CA ILE A 86 13.53 -1.11 -4.93
C ILE A 86 14.81 -0.78 -4.15
N VAL A 87 14.84 -1.02 -2.84
CA VAL A 87 16.03 -0.77 -1.99
C VAL A 87 17.23 -1.60 -2.43
N PHE A 88 17.02 -2.89 -2.73
CA PHE A 88 18.10 -3.80 -3.09
C PHE A 88 18.56 -3.66 -4.53
N SER A 89 17.72 -3.13 -5.41
CA SER A 89 18.03 -2.97 -6.83
C SER A 89 18.51 -1.57 -7.20
N ALA A 90 18.35 -0.58 -6.31
CA ALA A 90 18.88 0.77 -6.50
C ALA A 90 20.36 0.85 -6.07
N TRP A 91 21.27 0.41 -6.95
CA TRP A 91 22.71 0.44 -6.65
C TRP A 91 23.33 1.85 -6.69
N ASP A 92 22.86 2.76 -7.56
CA ASP A 92 23.55 4.05 -7.80
C ASP A 92 22.75 5.31 -7.42
N ALA A 93 21.43 5.22 -7.20
CA ALA A 93 20.60 6.40 -7.00
C ALA A 93 20.03 6.46 -5.56
N HIS A 94 20.59 7.35 -4.74
CA HIS A 94 20.11 7.61 -3.37
C HIS A 94 18.60 7.87 -3.32
N VAL A 95 18.07 8.65 -4.27
CA VAL A 95 16.64 8.99 -4.35
C VAL A 95 15.77 7.74 -4.52
N THR A 96 16.17 6.81 -5.40
CA THR A 96 15.43 5.57 -5.65
C THR A 96 15.41 4.67 -4.43
N ARG A 97 16.52 4.63 -3.68
CA ARG A 97 16.62 3.87 -2.43
C ARG A 97 15.74 4.45 -1.32
N THR A 98 15.64 5.77 -1.23
CA THR A 98 14.72 6.45 -0.30
C THR A 98 13.26 6.13 -0.59
N ILE A 99 12.86 6.11 -1.87
CA ILE A 99 11.50 5.72 -2.30
C ILE A 99 11.20 4.28 -1.85
N GLY A 100 12.15 3.36 -2.04
CA GLY A 100 11.99 1.98 -1.58
C GLY A 100 11.82 1.87 -0.07
N PHE A 101 12.61 2.61 0.71
CA PHE A 101 12.51 2.63 2.17
C PHE A 101 11.15 3.18 2.65
N LEU A 102 10.67 4.25 2.01
CA LEU A 102 9.32 4.78 2.26
C LEU A 102 8.24 3.74 1.94
N GLY A 103 8.38 2.98 0.86
CA GLY A 103 7.48 1.87 0.54
C GLY A 103 7.42 0.80 1.64
N VAL A 104 8.58 0.43 2.19
CA VAL A 104 8.65 -0.51 3.33
C VAL A 104 7.96 0.06 4.56
N LEU A 105 8.23 1.32 4.91
CA LEU A 105 7.60 2.00 6.04
C LEU A 105 6.07 2.06 5.91
N VAL A 106 5.57 2.44 4.73
CA VAL A 106 4.13 2.46 4.45
C VAL A 106 3.54 1.07 4.60
N GLY A 107 4.24 0.03 4.10
CA GLY A 107 3.80 -1.35 4.26
C GLY A 107 3.69 -1.79 5.72
N ILE A 108 4.65 -1.40 6.57
CA ILE A 108 4.61 -1.66 8.01
C ILE A 108 3.40 -0.97 8.65
N VAL A 109 3.16 0.30 8.33
CA VAL A 109 2.00 1.04 8.85
C VAL A 109 0.69 0.32 8.49
N TYR A 110 0.56 -0.17 7.26
CA TYR A 110 -0.63 -0.92 6.84
C TYR A 110 -0.84 -2.21 7.64
N ILE A 111 0.23 -2.96 7.93
CA ILE A 111 0.13 -4.17 8.75
C ILE A 111 -0.28 -3.83 10.17
N VAL A 112 0.34 -2.81 10.78
CA VAL A 112 0.00 -2.38 12.14
C VAL A 112 -1.47 -1.95 12.19
N VAL A 113 -1.94 -1.14 11.24
CA VAL A 113 -3.34 -0.73 11.16
C VAL A 113 -4.27 -1.93 10.94
N GLY A 114 -3.87 -2.92 10.12
CA GLY A 114 -4.60 -4.18 9.97
C GLY A 114 -4.76 -4.95 11.28
N ILE A 115 -3.69 -5.04 12.09
CA ILE A 115 -3.70 -5.70 13.41
C ILE A 115 -4.63 -4.97 14.38
N LEU A 116 -4.54 -3.64 14.41
CA LEU A 116 -5.40 -2.82 15.25
C LEU A 116 -6.87 -2.88 14.79
N ALA A 117 -7.12 -3.08 13.50
CA ALA A 117 -8.47 -3.22 12.94
C ALA A 117 -9.16 -4.54 13.29
N LEU A 118 -8.39 -5.62 13.55
CA LEU A 118 -8.97 -6.89 13.98
C LEU A 118 -9.40 -6.89 15.45
N ASN A 119 -8.86 -5.98 16.27
CA ASN A 119 -9.24 -5.84 17.66
C ASN A 119 -10.16 -4.63 17.86
N PRO A 120 -11.46 -4.83 18.12
CA PRO A 120 -12.44 -3.75 18.22
C PRO A 120 -12.11 -2.71 19.31
N VAL A 121 -11.34 -3.08 20.33
CA VAL A 121 -10.88 -2.16 21.39
C VAL A 121 -9.90 -1.13 20.85
N PHE A 122 -8.95 -1.54 20.00
CA PHE A 122 -7.95 -0.64 19.42
C PHE A 122 -8.57 0.32 18.40
N LEU A 123 -9.52 -0.15 17.59
CA LEU A 123 -10.33 0.72 16.74
C LEU A 123 -11.07 1.79 17.55
N GLY A 124 -11.67 1.41 18.67
CA GLY A 124 -12.36 2.34 19.57
C GLY A 124 -11.44 3.43 20.11
N ILE A 125 -10.21 3.08 20.49
CA ILE A 125 -9.20 4.03 20.98
C ILE A 125 -8.75 4.99 19.85
N ILE A 126 -8.46 4.48 18.66
CA ILE A 126 -8.02 5.29 17.51
C ILE A 126 -9.13 6.28 17.11
N ILE A 127 -10.37 5.80 17.01
CA ILE A 127 -11.52 6.63 16.70
C ILE A 127 -11.73 7.68 17.81
N GLY A 128 -11.62 7.30 19.08
CA GLY A 128 -11.72 8.21 20.21
C GLY A 128 -10.67 9.33 20.16
N VAL A 129 -9.40 8.99 19.89
CA VAL A 129 -8.32 9.98 19.76
C VAL A 129 -8.55 10.91 18.58
N ILE A 130 -8.96 10.38 17.42
CA ILE A 130 -9.27 11.18 16.24
C ILE A 130 -10.44 12.13 16.51
N LEU A 131 -11.48 11.68 17.21
CA LEU A 131 -12.64 12.52 17.57
C LEU A 131 -12.25 13.65 18.53
N ILE A 132 -11.36 13.38 19.49
CA ILE A 132 -10.84 14.42 20.39
C ILE A 132 -10.06 15.46 19.59
N ILE A 133 -9.16 15.03 18.70
CA ILE A 133 -8.38 15.93 17.84
C ILE A 133 -9.32 16.74 16.93
N TYR A 134 -10.31 16.10 16.32
CA TYR A 134 -11.26 16.76 15.43
C TYR A 134 -12.12 17.77 16.18
N GLY A 135 -12.54 17.43 17.40
CA GLY A 135 -13.24 18.36 18.29
C GLY A 135 -12.39 19.57 18.68
N LEU A 136 -11.08 19.39 18.89
CA LEU A 136 -10.15 20.48 19.19
C LEU A 136 -9.86 21.39 17.98
N ILE A 137 -9.84 20.83 16.77
CA ILE A 137 -9.58 21.62 15.54
C ILE A 137 -10.80 22.46 15.15
N ILE A 138 -12.01 21.99 15.47
CA ILE A 138 -13.27 22.68 15.17
C ILE A 138 -13.61 23.75 16.22
N LEU A 139 -13.02 23.69 17.41
CA LEU A 139 -13.16 24.70 18.46
C LEU A 139 -12.30 25.94 18.15
#